data_AF-A0A2V9KQ66-F1
#
_entry.id   AF-A0A2V9KQ66-F1
#
_cell.length_a   1.000
_cell.length_b   1.000
_cell.length_c   1.000
_cell.angle_alpha   90.00
_cell.angle_beta   90.00
_cell.angle_gamma   90.00
#
_symmetry.space_group_name_H-M   'P 1'
#
loop_
_entity.id
_entity.type
_entity.pdbx_description
1 polymer ?
#
loop_
_entity_poly.entity_id
_entity_poly.type
_entity_poly.pdbx_seq_one_letter_code
_entity_poly.pdbx_strand_id
1 'polypeptide(L)'
;MRRNSSRHWVSWVPFGFGYTKPHHYLKMARVAWENRDNLPYALRILRHGVCEDCALGTAGLKDWTIDGVHLCMVRLELMRLNTAPALDPSRLADVSSLSGMSSQKVRALGRLPEPM
;
A
#
# COMPACT_ATOMS: atom_id res chain seq x y z
N MET A 1 -34.50 13.28 -42.37
CA MET A 1 -33.59 12.13 -42.53
C MET A 1 -32.46 12.27 -41.50
N ARG A 2 -32.66 11.80 -40.26
CA ARG A 2 -31.69 11.91 -39.16
C ARG A 2 -30.65 10.80 -39.29
N ARG A 3 -29.41 11.14 -39.65
CA ARG A 3 -28.27 10.22 -39.58
C ARG A 3 -27.85 10.05 -38.12
N ASN A 4 -28.20 8.92 -37.52
CA ASN A 4 -27.68 8.48 -36.24
C ASN A 4 -26.20 8.10 -36.41
N SER A 5 -25.26 8.96 -36.01
CA SER A 5 -23.82 8.65 -36.08
C SER A 5 -23.38 7.85 -34.85
N SER A 6 -23.59 6.54 -34.90
CA SER A 6 -23.08 5.54 -33.94
C SER A 6 -21.54 5.42 -33.89
N ARG A 7 -20.80 6.36 -34.49
CA ARG A 7 -19.34 6.35 -34.63
C ARG A 7 -18.57 7.23 -33.63
N HIS A 8 -19.26 7.98 -32.76
CA HIS A 8 -18.62 8.89 -31.79
C HIS A 8 -18.88 8.52 -30.31
N TRP A 9 -19.53 7.38 -30.05
CA TRP A 9 -19.76 6.91 -28.68
C TRP A 9 -18.57 6.09 -28.19
N VAL A 10 -17.83 6.63 -27.23
CA VAL A 10 -16.68 5.96 -26.60
C VAL A 10 -17.08 5.20 -25.31
N SER A 11 -18.19 5.58 -24.67
CA SER A 11 -18.72 4.92 -23.47
C SER A 11 -20.20 5.25 -23.23
N TRP A 12 -20.93 4.32 -22.59
CA TRP A 12 -22.30 4.51 -22.09
C TRP A 12 -22.37 5.25 -20.75
N VAL A 13 -21.22 5.52 -20.15
CA VAL A 13 -21.13 6.15 -18.84
C VAL A 13 -21.17 7.67 -18.98
N PRO A 14 -22.13 8.37 -18.35
CA PRO A 14 -22.26 9.81 -18.47
C PRO A 14 -20.99 10.49 -17.94
N PHE A 15 -20.44 11.41 -18.74
CA PHE A 15 -19.27 12.22 -18.40
C PHE A 15 -18.02 11.44 -17.96
N GLY A 16 -17.89 10.15 -18.32
CA GLY A 16 -16.74 9.34 -17.90
C GLY A 16 -16.69 9.10 -16.39
N PHE A 17 -17.83 9.09 -15.70
CA PHE A 17 -17.91 8.79 -14.26
C PHE A 17 -17.20 7.47 -13.92
N GLY A 18 -16.21 7.52 -13.03
CA GLY A 18 -15.41 6.35 -12.65
C GLY A 18 -14.26 5.99 -13.59
N TYR A 19 -14.07 6.68 -14.72
CA TYR A 19 -12.87 6.51 -15.57
C TYR A 19 -11.66 7.27 -15.02
N THR A 20 -11.87 8.31 -14.20
CA THR A 20 -10.80 9.06 -13.54
C THR A 20 -10.45 8.41 -12.21
N LYS A 21 -9.23 7.87 -12.10
CA LYS A 21 -8.62 7.46 -10.82
C LYS A 21 -8.55 8.68 -9.87
N PRO A 22 -8.61 8.52 -8.53
CA PRO A 22 -8.35 7.30 -7.77
C PRO A 22 -9.59 6.66 -7.12
N HIS A 23 -9.62 5.33 -7.17
CA HIS A 23 -10.61 4.48 -6.47
C HIS A 23 -10.03 3.79 -5.23
N HIS A 24 -8.90 4.28 -4.72
CA HIS A 24 -8.11 3.56 -3.72
C HIS A 24 -8.37 3.96 -2.26
N TYR A 25 -9.30 4.88 -2.00
CA TYR A 25 -9.56 5.38 -0.65
C TYR A 25 -9.87 4.26 0.36
N LEU A 26 -10.64 3.24 -0.03
CA LEU A 26 -10.92 2.09 0.84
C LEU A 26 -9.66 1.28 1.18
N LYS A 27 -8.75 1.11 0.21
CA LYS A 27 -7.47 0.44 0.43
C LYS A 27 -6.56 1.27 1.32
N MET A 28 -6.51 2.59 1.12
CA MET A 28 -5.76 3.52 1.96
C MET A 28 -6.26 3.48 3.41
N ALA A 29 -7.58 3.47 3.61
CA ALA A 29 -8.19 3.33 4.92
C ALA A 29 -7.83 1.99 5.58
N ARG A 30 -7.84 0.89 4.82
CA ARG A 30 -7.39 -0.42 5.31
C ARG A 30 -5.93 -0.39 5.74
N VAL A 31 -5.03 0.18 4.94
CA VAL A 31 -3.61 0.31 5.30
C VAL A 31 -3.45 1.13 6.58
N ALA A 32 -4.14 2.26 6.69
CA ALA A 32 -4.09 3.08 7.90
C ALA A 32 -4.57 2.28 9.14
N TRP A 33 -5.61 1.46 8.97
CA TRP A 33 -6.11 0.59 10.03
C TRP A 33 -5.12 -0.52 10.42
N GLU A 34 -4.50 -1.19 9.45
CA GLU A 34 -3.49 -2.24 9.69
C GLU A 34 -2.23 -1.71 10.39
N ASN A 35 -1.94 -0.42 10.23
CA ASN A 35 -0.79 0.27 10.84
C ASN A 35 -1.17 1.13 12.05
N ARG A 36 -2.42 1.01 12.55
CA ARG A 36 -2.95 1.87 13.63
C ARG A 36 -2.15 1.82 14.93
N ASP A 37 -1.45 0.71 15.16
CA ASP A 37 -0.56 0.47 16.29
C ASP A 37 0.75 1.27 16.21
N ASN A 38 1.11 1.80 15.03
CA ASN A 38 2.38 2.49 14.82
C ASN A 38 2.29 3.67 13.82
N LEU A 39 1.14 4.35 13.76
CA LEU A 39 0.90 5.46 12.82
C LEU A 39 1.92 6.61 12.91
N PRO A 40 2.37 7.06 14.10
CA PRO A 40 3.37 8.11 14.18
C PRO A 40 4.67 7.73 13.44
N TYR A 41 5.08 6.46 13.54
CA TYR A 41 6.26 5.98 12.83
C TYR A 41 6.00 5.82 11.33
N ALA A 42 4.85 5.28 10.94
CA ALA A 42 4.44 5.21 9.53
C ALA A 42 4.46 6.59 8.86
N LEU A 43 3.99 7.64 9.56
CA LEU A 43 4.04 9.01 9.08
C LEU A 43 5.47 9.55 8.96
N ARG A 44 6.38 9.16 9.87
CA ARG A 44 7.81 9.51 9.73
C ARG A 44 8.42 8.86 8.49
N ILE A 45 8.12 7.59 8.22
CA ILE A 45 8.56 6.89 7.00
C ILE A 45 8.01 7.59 5.76
N LEU A 46 6.73 7.98 5.77
CA LEU A 46 6.12 8.68 4.63
C LEU A 46 6.73 10.07 4.40
N ARG A 47 7.05 10.81 5.46
CA ARG A 47 7.57 12.19 5.38
C ARG A 47 9.06 12.28 5.09
N HIS A 48 9.85 11.33 5.59
CA HIS A 48 11.31 11.41 5.58
C HIS A 48 11.98 10.24 4.88
N GLY A 49 11.26 9.16 4.60
CA GLY A 49 11.78 7.99 3.88
C GLY A 49 11.65 8.13 2.36
N VAL A 50 12.23 7.17 1.66
CA VAL A 50 12.11 6.99 0.21
C VAL A 50 11.18 5.81 -0.11
N CYS A 51 10.64 5.75 -1.32
CA CYS A 51 9.95 4.54 -1.78
C CYS A 51 10.96 3.57 -2.40
N GLU A 52 10.99 2.34 -1.92
CA GLU A 52 11.87 1.28 -2.42
C GLU A 52 11.32 0.60 -3.69
N ASP A 53 9.99 0.50 -3.82
CA ASP A 53 9.35 -0.21 -4.94
C ASP A 53 8.82 0.67 -6.07
N CYS A 54 9.06 1.99 -6.02
CA CYS A 54 8.59 2.91 -7.06
C CYS A 54 9.76 3.45 -7.86
N ALA A 55 9.75 3.21 -9.17
CA ALA A 55 10.78 3.71 -10.08
C ALA A 55 10.86 5.25 -10.16
N LEU A 56 9.85 5.95 -9.64
CA LEU A 56 9.79 7.43 -9.64
C LEU A 56 10.55 8.06 -8.46
N GLY A 57 11.21 7.24 -7.61
CA GLY A 57 12.20 7.72 -6.64
C GLY A 57 11.65 8.72 -5.62
N THR A 58 10.39 8.55 -5.20
CA THR A 58 9.74 9.48 -4.26
C THR A 58 10.55 9.61 -2.97
N ALA A 59 10.84 10.85 -2.57
CA ALA A 59 11.48 11.19 -1.31
C ALA A 59 10.51 12.03 -0.48
N GLY A 60 10.19 11.56 0.73
CA GLY A 60 9.05 12.07 1.48
C GLY A 60 7.75 11.82 0.70
N LEU A 61 6.94 12.86 0.48
CA LEU A 61 5.68 12.79 -0.27
C LEU A 61 5.78 13.43 -1.66
N LYS A 62 6.98 13.56 -2.21
CA LYS A 62 7.22 14.25 -3.50
C LYS A 62 8.15 13.44 -4.39
N ASP A 63 8.11 13.74 -5.68
CA ASP A 63 9.07 13.30 -6.69
C ASP A 63 9.32 14.42 -7.71
N TRP A 64 10.08 14.13 -8.77
CA TRP A 64 10.48 15.08 -9.80
C TRP A 64 9.57 15.10 -11.05
N THR A 65 8.57 14.22 -11.12
CA THR A 65 7.74 13.97 -12.31
C THR A 65 6.43 14.73 -12.25
N ILE A 66 5.78 14.78 -11.07
CA ILE A 66 4.51 15.46 -10.88
C ILE A 66 4.58 16.48 -9.75
N ASP A 67 3.83 17.57 -9.93
CA ASP A 67 3.62 18.54 -8.86
C ASP A 67 2.65 17.97 -7.81
N GLY A 68 2.93 18.26 -6.53
CA GLY A 68 2.07 17.91 -5.41
C GLY A 68 2.50 16.65 -4.64
N VAL A 69 1.52 15.90 -4.12
CA VAL A 69 1.76 14.71 -3.30
C VAL A 69 1.85 13.48 -4.17
N HIS A 70 2.98 12.77 -4.08
CA HIS A 70 3.12 11.43 -4.61
C HIS A 70 3.02 10.40 -3.50
N LEU A 71 1.91 9.65 -3.53
CA LEU A 71 1.69 8.51 -2.66
C LEU A 71 1.07 7.36 -3.47
N CYS A 72 1.90 6.39 -3.84
CA CYS A 72 1.43 5.23 -4.58
C CYS A 72 0.87 4.15 -3.64
N MET A 73 -0.05 3.33 -4.15
CA MET A 73 -0.62 2.24 -3.36
C MET A 73 0.39 1.16 -3.00
N VAL A 74 1.41 0.91 -3.83
CA VAL A 74 2.45 -0.09 -3.54
C VAL A 74 3.19 0.26 -2.25
N ARG A 75 3.63 1.52 -2.11
CA ARG A 75 4.28 2.01 -0.89
C ARG A 75 3.38 1.87 0.35
N LEU A 76 2.09 2.15 0.21
CA LEU A 76 1.13 2.01 1.30
C LEU A 76 0.88 0.55 1.67
N GLU A 77 0.66 -0.34 0.70
CA GLU A 77 0.40 -1.76 0.92
C GLU A 77 1.62 -2.48 1.52
N LEU A 78 2.84 -1.99 1.27
CA LEU A 78 4.09 -2.53 1.85
C LEU A 78 4.50 -1.86 3.17
N MET A 79 3.79 -0.82 3.63
CA MET A 79 4.11 -0.09 4.87
C MET A 79 4.27 -1.02 6.08
N ARG A 80 3.50 -2.13 6.12
CA ARG A 80 3.51 -3.04 7.26
C ARG A 80 4.85 -3.78 7.44
N LEU A 81 5.66 -3.92 6.40
CA LEU A 81 7.02 -4.47 6.52
C LEU A 81 7.89 -3.65 7.46
N ASN A 82 7.68 -2.33 7.48
CA ASN A 82 8.46 -1.41 8.28
C ASN A 82 7.86 -1.16 9.67
N THR A 83 6.54 -1.28 9.82
CA THR A 83 5.83 -0.93 11.06
C THR A 83 5.48 -2.13 11.93
N ALA A 84 5.68 -3.36 11.45
CA ALA A 84 5.37 -4.58 12.18
C ALA A 84 6.00 -4.57 13.58
N PRO A 85 5.26 -5.01 14.61
CA PRO A 85 5.80 -5.15 15.95
C PRO A 85 6.85 -6.27 16.00
N ALA A 86 7.68 -6.24 17.03
CA ALA A 86 8.53 -7.38 17.35
C ALA A 86 7.68 -8.64 17.51
N LEU A 87 8.07 -9.73 16.85
CA LEU A 87 7.50 -11.05 17.07
C LEU A 87 7.94 -11.59 18.43
N ASP A 88 7.14 -12.49 18.97
CA ASP A 88 7.47 -13.26 20.17
C ASP A 88 8.39 -14.45 19.80
N PRO A 89 9.66 -14.47 20.25
CA PRO A 89 10.61 -15.55 19.92
C PRO A 89 10.17 -16.93 20.37
N SER A 90 9.34 -17.03 21.40
CA SER A 90 8.83 -18.32 21.88
C SER A 90 8.03 -19.06 20.80
N ARG A 91 7.42 -18.33 19.86
CA ARG A 91 6.71 -18.90 18.70
C ARG A 91 7.63 -19.54 17.67
N LEU A 92 8.92 -19.23 17.71
CA LEU A 92 9.93 -19.82 16.83
C LEU A 92 10.59 -21.07 17.44
N ALA A 93 10.27 -21.43 18.69
CA ALA A 93 10.84 -22.58 19.37
C ALA A 93 10.45 -23.92 18.72
N ASP A 94 9.29 -23.98 18.06
CA ASP A 94 8.82 -25.15 17.33
C ASP A 94 8.48 -24.80 15.88
N VAL A 95 9.39 -25.18 14.97
CA VAL A 95 9.25 -24.94 13.52
C VAL A 95 8.07 -25.70 12.92
N SER A 96 7.66 -26.84 13.51
CA SER A 96 6.55 -27.64 12.97
C SER A 96 5.22 -26.87 13.01
N SER A 97 5.04 -26.01 14.02
CA SER A 97 3.90 -25.10 14.15
C SER A 97 3.78 -24.08 13.00
N LEU A 98 4.89 -23.75 12.34
CA LEU A 98 4.95 -22.78 11.25
C LEU A 98 4.67 -23.42 9.88
N SER A 99 4.91 -24.72 9.72
CA SER A 99 4.87 -25.42 8.43
C SER A 99 3.50 -25.37 7.74
N GLY A 100 2.41 -25.25 8.50
CA GLY A 100 1.04 -25.15 7.96
C GLY A 100 0.55 -23.72 7.75
N MET A 101 1.35 -22.72 8.09
CA MET A 101 0.94 -21.31 7.99
C MET A 101 1.16 -20.79 6.58
N SER A 102 0.19 -20.00 6.07
CA SER A 102 0.41 -19.26 4.84
C SER A 102 1.45 -18.16 5.06
N SER A 103 2.12 -17.71 4.00
CA SER A 103 3.13 -16.64 4.10
C SER A 103 2.58 -15.36 4.73
N GLN A 104 1.28 -15.06 4.54
CA GLN A 104 0.62 -13.92 5.19
C GLN A 104 0.54 -14.11 6.71
N LYS A 105 0.18 -15.32 7.17
CA LYS A 105 0.09 -15.63 8.60
C LYS A 105 1.47 -15.60 9.26
N VAL A 106 2.50 -16.09 8.57
CA VAL A 106 3.89 -16.02 9.06
C VAL A 106 4.34 -14.56 9.22
N ARG A 107 4.13 -13.72 8.20
CA ARG A 107 4.47 -12.27 8.29
C ARG A 107 3.68 -11.55 9.39
N ALA A 108 2.46 -11.97 9.66
CA ALA A 108 1.63 -11.40 10.73
C ALA A 108 2.15 -11.71 12.14
N LEU A 109 3.11 -12.62 12.31
CA LEU A 109 3.77 -12.86 13.59
C LEU A 109 4.60 -11.65 14.06
N GLY A 110 5.07 -10.82 13.14
CA GLY A 110 5.88 -9.64 13.42
C GLY A 110 7.26 -9.70 12.77
N ARG A 111 8.08 -8.69 13.04
CA ARG A 111 9.50 -8.63 12.65
C ARG A 111 10.38 -9.30 13.71
N LEU A 112 11.60 -9.71 13.34
CA LEU A 112 12.60 -10.15 14.33
C LEU A 112 12.81 -9.04 15.39
N PRO A 113 12.85 -9.39 16.69
CA PRO A 113 12.96 -8.40 17.76
C PRO A 113 14.34 -7.76 17.83
N GLU A 114 15.38 -8.53 17.50
CA GLU A 114 16.79 -8.15 17.57
C GLU A 114 17.54 -8.58 16.30
N PRO A 115 18.67 -7.93 15.98
CA PRO A 115 19.57 -8.37 14.91
C PRO A 115 20.11 -9.78 15.21
N MET A 116 20.23 -10.62 14.17
CA MET A 116 20.87 -11.93 14.25
C MET A 116 22.39 -11.84 14.09
#